data_AF-A0A960ZK97-F1
#
_entry.id   AF-A0A960ZK97-F1
#
_cell.length_a   1.000
_cell.length_b   1.000
_cell.length_c   1.000
_cell.angle_alpha   90.00
_cell.angle_beta   90.00
_cell.angle_gamma   90.00
#
_symmetry.space_group_name_H-M   'P 1'
#
loop_
_entity.id
_entity.type
_entity.pdbx_description
1 polymer ?
#
loop_
_entity_poly.entity_id
_entity_poly.type
_entity_poly.pdbx_seq_one_letter_code
_entity_poly.pdbx_strand_id
1 'polypeptide(L)'
;MSWLISFLAALLSGIAGLLLAGFIASACVSWYHIPNREGAAGYYVIFLAIGGGIAGFIIGLIVARIVAGNIGPGFGREFGVAIAVIVVIAGIFALLARVFADVPPEIDGRDLSLEVEFRFPETPPAEEAPTARGEWDFRLASLAGNTQRTFRLGKVHSENARIEEGRWIVPAEVPVFTSRGKRVVLLQRDSEAPNGFLVPLPSRPGRRSLEWSDWLPAGVADKLSFRFRVQKTVPPPPPKSQAEYQAEEDARKEAEFAAIPADAPVEVFFPYLDYEQPQTERALQQVSARPNLAAELGQLAVGDDADLADKALRVIEKLPEPTPDFIAPVEAAGRDIAERLRRVNATSAEEDPGYHGAAAVSLRFIGWISAARRLRETCGGDFTPELQKILELSRERPDSQSLRMDVCRVASYYLHQWAGIAPLPTDPPPR
;
A
#
# COMPACT_ATOMS: atom_id res chain seq x y z
N MET A 1 -42.69 4.80 -40.74
CA MET A 1 -42.11 5.12 -39.42
C MET A 1 -40.64 5.47 -39.60
N SER A 2 -40.14 6.55 -38.97
CA SER A 2 -38.76 6.98 -39.18
C SER A 2 -37.79 6.03 -38.46
N TRP A 3 -36.75 5.58 -39.18
CA TRP A 3 -35.60 4.85 -38.64
C TRP A 3 -35.05 5.45 -37.33
N LEU A 4 -35.19 6.76 -37.16
CA LEU A 4 -34.83 7.50 -35.96
C LEU A 4 -35.50 6.98 -34.68
N ILE A 5 -36.78 6.58 -34.73
CA ILE A 5 -37.51 6.10 -33.53
C ILE A 5 -36.99 4.73 -33.10
N SER A 6 -36.80 3.82 -34.06
CA SER A 6 -36.23 2.49 -33.78
C SER A 6 -34.77 2.59 -33.31
N PHE A 7 -34.00 3.55 -33.83
CA PHE A 7 -32.64 3.81 -33.36
C PHE A 7 -32.62 4.35 -31.93
N LEU A 8 -33.52 5.28 -31.58
CA LEU A 8 -33.64 5.78 -30.22
C LEU A 8 -34.06 4.67 -29.24
N ALA A 9 -35.02 3.83 -29.62
CA ALA A 9 -35.42 2.67 -28.83
C ALA A 9 -34.24 1.68 -28.64
N ALA A 10 -33.44 1.45 -29.69
CA ALA A 10 -32.23 0.62 -29.62
C ALA A 10 -31.17 1.22 -28.68
N LEU A 11 -30.92 2.54 -28.74
CA LEU A 11 -29.96 3.21 -27.87
C LEU A 11 -30.31 3.05 -26.39
N LEU A 12 -31.57 3.30 -26.03
CA LEU A 12 -32.05 3.12 -24.65
C LEU A 12 -32.02 1.64 -24.22
N SER A 13 -32.32 0.72 -25.14
CA SER A 13 -32.20 -0.72 -24.91
C SER A 13 -30.74 -1.14 -24.67
N GLY A 14 -29.78 -0.51 -25.36
CA GLY A 14 -28.35 -0.69 -25.12
C GLY A 14 -27.94 -0.20 -23.72
N ILE A 15 -28.40 0.97 -23.29
CA ILE A 15 -28.13 1.45 -21.92
C ILE A 15 -28.68 0.47 -20.87
N ALA A 16 -29.91 -0.03 -21.07
CA ALA A 16 -30.48 -1.03 -20.18
C ALA A 16 -29.68 -2.35 -20.17
N GLY A 17 -29.27 -2.84 -21.34
CA GLY A 17 -28.43 -4.03 -21.47
C GLY A 17 -27.08 -3.86 -20.78
N LEU A 18 -26.47 -2.68 -20.87
CA LEU A 18 -25.21 -2.34 -20.19
C LEU A 18 -25.34 -2.42 -18.68
N LEU A 19 -26.38 -1.79 -18.11
CA LEU A 19 -26.60 -1.77 -16.67
C LEU A 19 -26.93 -3.17 -16.12
N LEU A 20 -27.80 -3.91 -16.82
CA LEU A 20 -28.16 -5.28 -16.42
C LEU A 20 -26.96 -6.23 -16.47
N ALA A 21 -26.18 -6.20 -17.56
CA ALA A 21 -25.00 -7.04 -17.68
C ALA A 21 -23.92 -6.66 -16.66
N GLY A 22 -23.72 -5.36 -16.40
CA GLY A 22 -22.81 -4.91 -15.34
C GLY A 22 -23.24 -5.39 -13.95
N PHE A 23 -24.53 -5.30 -13.62
CA PHE A 23 -25.07 -5.82 -12.36
C PHE A 23 -24.88 -7.33 -12.22
N ILE A 24 -25.23 -8.10 -13.27
CA ILE A 24 -25.04 -9.56 -13.28
C ILE A 24 -23.55 -9.91 -13.17
N ALA A 25 -22.68 -9.22 -13.89
CA ALA A 25 -21.24 -9.44 -13.84
C ALA A 25 -20.69 -9.17 -12.43
N SER A 26 -21.15 -8.11 -11.76
CA SER A 26 -20.80 -7.81 -10.37
C SER A 26 -21.22 -8.94 -9.43
N ALA A 27 -22.39 -9.53 -9.63
CA ALA A 27 -22.81 -10.70 -8.85
C ALA A 27 -21.94 -11.93 -9.18
N CYS A 28 -21.61 -12.15 -10.45
CA CYS A 28 -20.72 -13.23 -10.90
C CYS A 28 -19.31 -13.14 -10.28
N VAL A 29 -18.77 -11.94 -10.05
CA VAL A 29 -17.47 -11.77 -9.35
C VAL A 29 -17.51 -12.46 -7.99
N SER A 30 -18.57 -12.26 -7.21
CA SER A 30 -18.75 -12.92 -5.91
C SER A 30 -18.99 -14.43 -6.09
N TRP A 31 -19.93 -14.81 -6.96
CA TRP A 31 -20.34 -16.19 -7.18
C TRP A 31 -19.25 -17.12 -7.70
N TYR A 32 -18.31 -16.58 -8.48
CA TYR A 32 -17.19 -17.32 -9.06
C TYR A 32 -15.84 -16.97 -8.41
N HIS A 33 -15.85 -16.14 -7.36
CA HIS A 33 -14.66 -15.69 -6.64
C HIS A 33 -13.55 -15.16 -7.57
N ILE A 34 -13.92 -14.29 -8.51
CA ILE A 34 -12.96 -13.67 -9.42
C ILE A 34 -12.01 -12.79 -8.57
N PRO A 35 -10.69 -12.98 -8.67
CA PRO A 35 -9.74 -12.30 -7.79
C PRO A 35 -9.71 -10.78 -8.05
N ASN A 36 -9.49 -10.01 -6.98
CA ASN A 36 -9.26 -8.55 -7.08
C ASN A 36 -7.81 -8.19 -7.44
N ARG A 37 -6.92 -9.18 -7.57
CA ARG A 37 -5.53 -8.96 -8.01
C ARG A 37 -5.54 -8.29 -9.38
N GLU A 38 -4.74 -7.24 -9.50
CA GLU A 38 -4.55 -6.48 -10.75
C GLU A 38 -5.85 -5.90 -11.33
N GLY A 39 -6.90 -5.75 -10.53
CA GLY A 39 -8.20 -5.24 -10.98
C GLY A 39 -8.99 -6.20 -11.88
N ALA A 40 -8.66 -7.50 -11.91
CA ALA A 40 -9.31 -8.48 -12.78
C ALA A 40 -10.85 -8.51 -12.64
N ALA A 41 -11.35 -8.45 -11.40
CA ALA A 41 -12.78 -8.32 -11.13
C ALA A 41 -13.41 -7.05 -11.75
N GLY A 42 -12.72 -5.91 -11.66
CA GLY A 42 -13.17 -4.66 -12.25
C GLY A 42 -13.22 -4.71 -13.78
N TYR A 43 -12.17 -5.23 -14.41
CA TYR A 43 -12.13 -5.43 -15.86
C TYR A 43 -13.25 -6.36 -16.33
N TYR A 44 -13.47 -7.48 -15.63
CA TYR A 44 -14.54 -8.43 -15.95
C TYR A 44 -15.92 -7.74 -15.99
N VAL A 45 -16.24 -6.93 -14.97
CA VAL A 45 -17.52 -6.19 -14.90
C VAL A 45 -17.64 -5.19 -16.04
N ILE A 46 -16.60 -4.41 -16.31
CA ILE A 46 -16.61 -3.39 -17.37
C ILE A 46 -16.80 -4.04 -18.75
N PHE A 47 -16.04 -5.10 -19.05
CA PHE A 47 -16.15 -5.78 -20.35
C PHE A 47 -17.53 -6.42 -20.56
N LEU A 48 -18.10 -7.07 -19.52
CA LEU A 48 -19.44 -7.63 -19.63
C LEU A 48 -20.52 -6.55 -19.71
N ALA A 49 -20.37 -5.42 -19.01
CA ALA A 49 -21.29 -4.29 -19.13
C ALA A 49 -21.28 -3.73 -20.57
N ILE A 50 -20.12 -3.47 -21.14
CA ILE A 50 -19.99 -2.96 -22.52
C ILE A 50 -20.58 -3.98 -23.53
N GLY A 51 -20.24 -5.26 -23.37
CA GLY A 51 -20.79 -6.33 -24.20
C GLY A 51 -22.31 -6.43 -24.12
N GLY A 52 -22.87 -6.31 -22.91
CA GLY A 52 -24.32 -6.23 -22.67
C GLY A 52 -24.96 -5.00 -23.31
N GLY A 53 -24.25 -3.87 -23.34
CA GLY A 53 -24.70 -2.67 -24.01
C GLY A 53 -24.82 -2.84 -25.53
N ILE A 54 -23.81 -3.43 -26.16
CA ILE A 54 -23.81 -3.74 -27.59
C ILE A 54 -24.92 -4.74 -27.93
N ALA A 55 -25.03 -5.82 -27.15
CA ALA A 55 -26.08 -6.83 -27.35
C ALA A 55 -27.49 -6.24 -27.17
N GLY A 56 -27.70 -5.44 -26.12
CA GLY A 56 -28.96 -4.75 -25.85
C GLY A 56 -29.37 -3.78 -26.97
N PHE A 57 -28.40 -3.07 -27.56
CA PHE A 57 -28.63 -2.20 -28.71
C PHE A 57 -29.11 -2.99 -29.94
N ILE A 58 -28.40 -4.07 -30.29
CA ILE A 58 -28.72 -4.91 -31.45
C ILE A 58 -30.10 -5.56 -31.28
N ILE A 59 -30.36 -6.16 -30.11
CA ILE A 59 -31.67 -6.77 -29.79
C ILE A 59 -32.76 -5.71 -29.83
N GLY A 60 -32.54 -4.55 -29.23
CA GLY A 60 -33.50 -3.45 -29.22
C GLY A 60 -33.86 -2.98 -30.62
N LEU A 61 -32.87 -2.86 -31.52
CA LEU A 61 -33.11 -2.50 -32.91
C LEU A 61 -33.93 -3.57 -33.64
N ILE A 62 -33.56 -4.85 -33.52
CA ILE A 62 -34.27 -5.96 -34.16
C ILE A 62 -35.72 -6.02 -33.69
N VAL A 63 -35.94 -5.99 -32.37
CA VAL A 63 -37.28 -6.05 -31.76
C VAL A 63 -38.12 -4.84 -32.17
N ALA A 64 -37.56 -3.63 -32.14
CA ALA A 64 -38.26 -2.43 -32.59
C ALA A 64 -38.71 -2.55 -34.06
N ARG A 65 -37.86 -3.10 -34.94
CA ARG A 65 -38.21 -3.33 -36.35
C ARG A 65 -39.31 -4.36 -36.53
N ILE A 66 -39.29 -5.46 -35.77
CA ILE A 66 -40.31 -6.51 -35.81
C ILE A 66 -41.65 -5.97 -35.29
N VAL A 67 -41.64 -5.23 -34.17
CA VAL A 67 -42.85 -4.66 -33.57
C VAL A 67 -43.47 -3.59 -34.48
N ALA A 68 -42.66 -2.70 -35.04
CA ALA A 68 -43.13 -1.68 -35.98
C ALA A 68 -43.79 -2.29 -37.23
N GLY A 69 -43.28 -3.43 -37.71
CA GLY A 69 -43.80 -4.14 -38.88
C GLY A 69 -45.09 -4.92 -38.63
N ASN A 70 -45.31 -5.44 -37.41
CA ASN A 70 -46.40 -6.38 -37.12
C ASN A 70 -47.51 -5.82 -36.22
N ILE A 71 -47.16 -5.01 -35.20
CA ILE A 71 -48.09 -4.54 -34.15
C ILE A 71 -48.47 -3.06 -34.37
N GLY A 72 -47.77 -2.42 -35.30
CA GLY A 72 -47.94 -1.02 -35.66
C GLY A 72 -46.92 -0.11 -34.99
N PRO A 73 -46.64 1.04 -35.62
CA PRO A 73 -45.60 1.97 -35.19
C PRO A 73 -45.93 2.59 -33.83
N GLY A 74 -45.03 2.50 -32.86
CA GLY A 74 -45.13 3.28 -31.63
C GLY A 74 -43.93 3.11 -30.71
N PHE A 75 -43.24 4.22 -30.39
CA PHE A 75 -42.02 4.21 -29.55
C PHE A 75 -42.22 3.44 -28.23
N GLY A 76 -43.30 3.70 -27.51
CA GLY A 76 -43.58 3.02 -26.24
C GLY A 76 -43.78 1.51 -26.39
N ARG A 77 -44.38 1.04 -27.49
CA ARG A 77 -44.57 -0.39 -27.75
C ARG A 77 -43.25 -1.05 -28.14
N GLU A 78 -42.52 -0.44 -29.06
CA GLU A 78 -41.21 -0.94 -29.52
C GLU A 78 -40.21 -1.03 -28.37
N PHE A 79 -40.03 0.07 -27.63
CA PHE A 79 -39.13 0.12 -26.49
C PHE A 79 -39.58 -0.80 -25.36
N GLY A 80 -40.88 -0.81 -25.04
CA GLY A 80 -41.42 -1.67 -23.98
C GLY A 80 -41.20 -3.16 -24.26
N VAL A 81 -41.48 -3.62 -25.49
CA VAL A 81 -41.23 -5.02 -25.88
C VAL A 81 -39.73 -5.32 -25.93
N ALA A 82 -38.90 -4.40 -26.45
CA ALA A 82 -37.44 -4.57 -26.47
C ALA A 82 -36.86 -4.75 -25.07
N ILE A 83 -37.23 -3.89 -24.11
CA ILE A 83 -36.79 -4.00 -22.72
C ILE A 83 -37.27 -5.30 -22.09
N ALA A 84 -38.53 -5.70 -22.32
CA ALA A 84 -39.05 -6.97 -21.79
C ALA A 84 -38.21 -8.16 -22.28
N VAL A 85 -37.87 -8.21 -23.57
CA VAL A 85 -37.01 -9.25 -24.15
C VAL A 85 -35.61 -9.24 -23.51
N ILE A 86 -34.99 -8.07 -23.36
CA ILE A 86 -33.67 -7.94 -22.74
C ILE A 86 -33.68 -8.41 -21.29
N VAL A 87 -34.69 -8.04 -20.50
CA VAL A 87 -34.84 -8.47 -19.10
C VAL A 87 -35.00 -9.99 -19.00
N VAL A 88 -35.80 -10.61 -19.88
CA VAL A 88 -35.96 -12.07 -19.91
C VAL A 88 -34.63 -12.77 -20.21
N ILE A 89 -33.91 -12.30 -21.25
CA ILE A 89 -32.61 -12.87 -21.62
C ILE A 89 -31.60 -12.70 -20.48
N ALA A 90 -31.49 -11.49 -19.92
CA ALA A 90 -30.60 -11.20 -18.80
C ALA A 90 -30.94 -12.07 -17.58
N GLY A 91 -32.22 -12.26 -17.27
CA GLY A 91 -32.69 -13.14 -16.20
C GLY A 91 -32.30 -14.60 -16.41
N ILE A 92 -32.40 -15.12 -17.64
CA ILE A 92 -31.94 -16.48 -17.97
C ILE A 92 -30.43 -16.61 -17.76
N PHE A 93 -29.62 -15.65 -18.25
CA PHE A 93 -28.18 -15.68 -18.04
C PHE A 93 -27.78 -15.57 -16.57
N ALA A 94 -28.45 -14.70 -15.80
CA ALA A 94 -28.23 -14.58 -14.37
C ALA A 94 -28.56 -15.88 -13.63
N LEU A 95 -29.68 -16.53 -13.99
CA LEU A 95 -30.08 -17.81 -13.42
C LEU A 95 -29.06 -18.91 -13.75
N LEU A 96 -28.66 -19.03 -15.03
CA LEU A 96 -27.67 -20.01 -15.44
C LEU A 96 -26.34 -19.79 -14.71
N ALA A 97 -25.84 -18.55 -14.67
CA ALA A 97 -24.64 -18.19 -13.92
C ALA A 97 -24.78 -18.58 -12.43
N ARG A 98 -25.92 -18.26 -11.79
CA ARG A 98 -26.17 -18.60 -10.39
C ARG A 98 -26.24 -20.11 -10.13
N VAL A 99 -26.82 -20.87 -11.05
CA VAL A 99 -26.93 -22.34 -10.98
C VAL A 99 -25.55 -22.99 -11.15
N PHE A 100 -24.69 -22.42 -11.99
CA PHE A 100 -23.35 -22.94 -12.24
C PHE A 100 -22.28 -22.43 -11.27
N ALA A 101 -22.57 -21.38 -10.51
CA ALA A 101 -21.69 -20.80 -9.52
C ALA A 101 -21.34 -21.73 -8.34
N ASP A 102 -20.22 -21.41 -7.70
CA ASP A 102 -19.79 -21.97 -6.43
C ASP A 102 -20.11 -20.97 -5.33
N VAL A 103 -21.36 -21.01 -4.84
CA VAL A 103 -21.79 -20.10 -3.78
C VAL A 103 -21.59 -20.77 -2.42
N PRO A 104 -20.87 -20.12 -1.48
CA PRO A 104 -20.73 -20.61 -0.11
C PRO A 104 -22.10 -20.82 0.52
N PRO A 105 -22.32 -21.90 1.28
CA PRO A 105 -23.46 -21.98 2.16
C PRO A 105 -23.26 -21.05 3.36
N GLU A 106 -24.35 -20.46 3.86
CA GLU A 106 -24.35 -19.57 5.01
C GLU A 106 -25.29 -20.11 6.11
N ILE A 107 -24.99 -19.79 7.37
CA ILE A 107 -25.91 -19.95 8.50
C ILE A 107 -26.09 -18.58 9.15
N ASP A 108 -27.35 -18.11 9.21
CA ASP A 108 -27.71 -16.78 9.70
C ASP A 108 -26.95 -15.64 8.98
N GLY A 109 -26.78 -15.77 7.66
CA GLY A 109 -26.10 -14.78 6.81
C GLY A 109 -24.59 -14.69 7.02
N ARG A 110 -23.98 -15.67 7.68
CA ARG A 110 -22.53 -15.71 7.90
C ARG A 110 -21.88 -16.83 7.10
N ASP A 111 -20.72 -16.52 6.54
CA ASP A 111 -19.82 -17.47 5.93
C ASP A 111 -19.42 -18.57 6.91
N LEU A 112 -19.11 -19.72 6.35
CA LEU A 112 -18.85 -20.94 7.09
C LEU A 112 -17.43 -21.43 6.83
N SER A 113 -16.72 -21.78 7.90
CA SER A 113 -15.48 -22.54 7.85
C SER A 113 -15.76 -23.98 8.30
N LEU A 114 -15.16 -24.93 7.60
CA LEU A 114 -15.12 -26.33 8.01
C LEU A 114 -13.94 -26.52 8.94
N GLU A 115 -14.22 -26.81 10.20
CA GLU A 115 -13.21 -27.32 11.12
C GLU A 115 -13.15 -28.83 10.98
N VAL A 116 -11.94 -29.35 10.86
CA VAL A 116 -11.64 -30.76 10.72
C VAL A 116 -10.65 -31.13 11.79
N GLU A 117 -10.89 -32.26 12.44
CA GLU A 117 -9.86 -32.92 13.24
C GLU A 117 -9.46 -34.21 12.55
N PHE A 118 -8.16 -34.35 12.30
CA PHE A 118 -7.58 -35.57 11.77
C PHE A 118 -7.03 -36.40 12.92
N ARG A 119 -7.52 -37.62 13.06
CA ARG A 119 -7.02 -38.61 14.00
C ARG A 119 -6.14 -39.58 13.27
N PHE A 120 -4.85 -39.50 13.57
CA PHE A 120 -3.83 -40.38 12.99
C PHE A 120 -3.95 -41.79 13.58
N PRO A 121 -3.45 -42.82 12.87
CA PRO A 121 -3.28 -44.16 13.43
C PRO A 121 -2.52 -44.11 14.75
N GLU A 122 -2.68 -45.16 15.55
CA GLU A 122 -1.85 -45.34 16.75
C GLU A 122 -0.37 -45.41 16.34
N THR A 123 0.42 -44.44 16.82
CA THR A 123 1.85 -44.37 16.57
C THR A 123 2.59 -44.53 17.89
N PRO A 124 3.81 -45.08 17.88
CA PRO A 124 4.66 -45.08 19.06
C PRO A 124 4.77 -43.66 19.62
N PRO A 125 4.87 -43.50 20.95
CA PRO A 125 4.93 -42.19 21.58
C PRO A 125 6.05 -41.37 20.95
N ALA A 126 5.66 -40.28 20.30
CA ALA A 126 6.54 -39.30 19.69
C ALA A 126 6.35 -37.97 20.41
N GLU A 127 7.43 -37.20 20.56
CA GLU A 127 7.40 -35.90 21.25
C GLU A 127 6.66 -34.82 20.46
N GLU A 128 6.52 -34.99 19.14
CA GLU A 128 5.93 -34.02 18.22
C GLU A 128 4.81 -34.63 17.38
N ALA A 129 3.84 -33.80 17.01
CA ALA A 129 2.75 -34.20 16.13
C ALA A 129 3.25 -34.58 14.71
N PRO A 130 2.59 -35.53 14.01
CA PRO A 130 3.00 -35.93 12.66
C PRO A 130 3.07 -34.78 11.65
N THR A 131 2.23 -33.76 11.85
CA THR A 131 2.13 -32.57 10.99
C THR A 131 3.07 -31.43 11.40
N ALA A 132 3.83 -31.57 12.49
CA ALA A 132 4.87 -30.61 12.86
C ALA A 132 6.13 -30.76 12.00
N ARG A 133 6.28 -31.89 11.28
CA ARG A 133 7.44 -32.22 10.46
C ARG A 133 7.08 -32.29 8.97
N GLY A 134 7.78 -31.50 8.17
CA GLY A 134 7.60 -31.41 6.71
C GLY A 134 6.43 -30.52 6.31
N GLU A 135 6.23 -30.34 5.00
CA GLU A 135 5.12 -29.54 4.47
C GLU A 135 3.87 -30.43 4.33
N TRP A 136 2.77 -29.96 4.92
CA TRP A 136 1.48 -30.61 4.86
C TRP A 136 0.48 -29.69 4.16
N ASP A 137 -0.16 -30.20 3.12
CA ASP A 137 -1.25 -29.53 2.42
C ASP A 137 -2.59 -30.05 2.92
N PHE A 138 -3.43 -29.14 3.40
CA PHE A 138 -4.82 -29.41 3.72
C PHE A 138 -5.71 -28.62 2.78
N ARG A 139 -6.68 -29.30 2.16
CA ARG A 139 -7.62 -28.66 1.25
C ARG A 139 -9.01 -29.26 1.29
N LEU A 140 -9.99 -28.42 0.99
CA LEU A 140 -11.36 -28.81 0.69
C LEU A 140 -11.56 -28.77 -0.82
N ALA A 141 -11.93 -29.89 -1.41
CA ALA A 141 -12.24 -30.02 -2.83
C ALA A 141 -13.74 -30.25 -3.05
N SER A 142 -14.24 -29.75 -4.18
CA SER A 142 -15.59 -30.03 -4.69
C SER A 142 -15.51 -30.95 -5.90
N LEU A 143 -16.31 -32.02 -5.90
CA LEU A 143 -16.34 -33.02 -6.95
C LEU A 143 -17.59 -32.91 -7.83
N ALA A 144 -17.41 -33.13 -9.12
CA ALA A 144 -18.47 -33.44 -10.09
C ALA A 144 -18.28 -34.89 -10.56
N GLY A 145 -19.11 -35.80 -10.02
CA GLY A 145 -18.84 -37.25 -10.16
C GLY A 145 -17.56 -37.62 -9.41
N ASN A 146 -16.55 -38.10 -10.14
CA ASN A 146 -15.22 -38.47 -9.61
C ASN A 146 -14.12 -37.45 -9.95
N THR A 147 -14.46 -36.36 -10.64
CA THR A 147 -13.48 -35.34 -11.06
C THR A 147 -13.51 -34.16 -10.09
N GLN A 148 -12.34 -33.76 -9.62
CA GLN A 148 -12.19 -32.52 -8.86
C GLN A 148 -12.45 -31.32 -9.77
N ARG A 149 -13.46 -30.51 -9.41
CA ARG A 149 -13.82 -29.29 -10.15
C ARG A 149 -13.02 -28.08 -9.68
N THR A 150 -12.86 -27.95 -8.37
CA THR A 150 -12.22 -26.80 -7.73
C THR A 150 -11.88 -27.15 -6.28
N PHE A 151 -11.00 -26.38 -5.66
CA PHE A 151 -10.59 -26.56 -4.27
C PHE A 151 -10.25 -25.23 -3.60
N ARG A 152 -10.14 -25.27 -2.27
CA ARG A 152 -9.56 -24.23 -1.42
C ARG A 152 -8.55 -24.84 -0.47
N LEU A 153 -7.44 -24.14 -0.29
CA LEU A 153 -6.45 -24.46 0.72
C LEU A 153 -7.01 -24.09 2.10
N GLY A 154 -6.75 -24.95 3.07
CA GLY A 154 -7.00 -24.73 4.48
C GLY A 154 -5.70 -24.54 5.24
N LYS A 155 -5.82 -24.39 6.55
CA LYS A 155 -4.72 -24.28 7.49
C LYS A 155 -4.70 -25.49 8.41
N VAL A 156 -3.53 -26.08 8.60
CA VAL A 156 -3.30 -27.12 9.61
C VAL A 156 -2.76 -26.44 10.86
N HIS A 157 -3.32 -26.78 12.03
CA HIS A 157 -2.92 -26.23 13.32
C HIS A 157 -2.09 -27.26 14.09
N SER A 158 -0.89 -27.55 13.60
CA SER A 158 0.03 -28.51 14.22
C SER A 158 0.37 -28.13 15.66
N GLU A 159 0.39 -26.83 15.98
CA GLU A 159 0.62 -26.28 17.31
C GLU A 159 -0.49 -26.65 18.33
N ASN A 160 -1.69 -26.95 17.83
CA ASN A 160 -2.85 -27.34 18.64
C ASN A 160 -3.10 -28.85 18.62
N ALA A 161 -2.15 -29.62 18.09
CA ALA A 161 -2.23 -31.07 18.06
C ALA A 161 -2.14 -31.66 19.48
N ARG A 162 -2.87 -32.74 19.72
CA ARG A 162 -2.96 -33.38 21.04
C ARG A 162 -3.10 -34.89 20.93
N ILE A 163 -2.79 -35.60 22.00
CA ILE A 163 -2.97 -37.05 22.08
C ILE A 163 -4.27 -37.37 22.81
N GLU A 164 -5.17 -38.11 22.16
CA GLU A 164 -6.39 -38.70 22.75
C GLU A 164 -6.37 -40.21 22.49
N GLU A 165 -6.57 -41.03 23.53
CA GLU A 165 -6.61 -42.50 23.41
C GLU A 165 -5.41 -43.10 22.66
N GLY A 166 -4.20 -42.57 22.91
CA GLY A 166 -2.97 -43.03 22.26
C GLY A 166 -2.78 -42.57 20.80
N ARG A 167 -3.62 -41.65 20.31
CA ARG A 167 -3.57 -41.18 18.91
C ARG A 167 -3.46 -39.67 18.83
N TRP A 168 -2.71 -39.20 17.84
CA TRP A 168 -2.64 -37.78 17.52
C TRP A 168 -3.92 -37.28 16.87
N ILE A 169 -4.48 -36.22 17.44
CA ILE A 169 -5.57 -35.41 16.91
C ILE A 169 -4.97 -34.09 16.44
N VAL A 170 -5.06 -33.81 15.14
CA VAL A 170 -4.54 -32.58 14.53
C VAL A 170 -5.71 -31.74 14.00
N PRO A 171 -5.98 -30.56 14.57
CA PRO A 171 -6.99 -29.65 14.07
C PRO A 171 -6.57 -28.97 12.77
N ALA A 172 -7.55 -28.68 11.91
CA ALA A 172 -7.39 -27.94 10.67
C ALA A 172 -8.67 -27.17 10.34
N GLU A 173 -8.55 -26.09 9.57
CA GLU A 173 -9.67 -25.24 9.17
C GLU A 173 -9.63 -24.89 7.68
N VAL A 174 -10.79 -24.84 7.03
CA VAL A 174 -10.87 -24.46 5.61
C VAL A 174 -12.22 -23.80 5.29
N PRO A 175 -12.26 -22.68 4.55
CA PRO A 175 -13.53 -22.05 4.17
C PRO A 175 -14.42 -22.98 3.33
N VAL A 176 -15.71 -23.05 3.67
CA VAL A 176 -16.70 -23.76 2.87
C VAL A 176 -17.12 -22.88 1.70
N PHE A 177 -16.49 -23.07 0.54
CA PHE A 177 -16.64 -22.17 -0.60
C PHE A 177 -17.77 -22.56 -1.58
N THR A 178 -18.45 -23.69 -1.40
CA THR A 178 -19.51 -24.13 -2.34
C THR A 178 -20.59 -24.96 -1.68
N SER A 179 -21.84 -24.73 -2.08
CA SER A 179 -23.02 -25.54 -1.76
C SER A 179 -23.21 -26.76 -2.67
N ARG A 180 -22.37 -26.91 -3.70
CA ARG A 180 -22.58 -27.88 -4.81
C ARG A 180 -21.59 -29.05 -4.77
N GLY A 181 -22.09 -30.17 -5.28
CA GLY A 181 -21.31 -31.40 -5.45
C GLY A 181 -21.02 -32.11 -4.14
N LYS A 182 -20.28 -33.23 -4.26
CA LYS A 182 -19.69 -33.89 -3.10
C LYS A 182 -18.47 -33.10 -2.66
N ARG A 183 -18.21 -33.05 -1.36
CA ARG A 183 -17.05 -32.36 -0.79
C ARG A 183 -16.07 -33.39 -0.27
N VAL A 184 -14.79 -33.16 -0.49
CA VAL A 184 -13.71 -34.04 -0.03
C VAL A 184 -12.68 -33.19 0.69
N VAL A 185 -12.31 -33.61 1.89
CA VAL A 185 -11.13 -33.07 2.58
C VAL A 185 -9.94 -33.93 2.21
N LEU A 186 -8.83 -33.30 1.85
CA LEU A 186 -7.58 -33.98 1.57
C LEU A 186 -6.52 -33.44 2.53
N LEU A 187 -5.86 -34.35 3.23
CA LEU A 187 -4.64 -34.08 3.97
C LEU A 187 -3.52 -34.88 3.32
N GLN A 188 -2.48 -34.17 2.88
CA GLN A 188 -1.37 -34.76 2.15
C GLN A 188 -0.04 -34.22 2.69
N ARG A 189 0.93 -35.12 2.83
CA ARG A 189 2.33 -34.79 3.02
C ARG A 189 3.05 -34.91 1.68
N ASP A 190 4.04 -34.07 1.42
CA ASP A 190 4.77 -34.01 0.15
C ASP A 190 4.96 -35.37 -0.55
N SER A 191 4.59 -35.42 -1.83
CA SER A 191 4.78 -36.58 -2.72
C SER A 191 4.09 -37.89 -2.31
N GLU A 192 3.37 -37.95 -1.18
CA GLU A 192 2.52 -39.09 -0.81
C GLU A 192 1.17 -39.02 -1.53
N ALA A 193 0.54 -40.19 -1.76
CA ALA A 193 -0.81 -40.23 -2.30
C ALA A 193 -1.79 -39.53 -1.33
N PRO A 194 -2.66 -38.63 -1.81
CA PRO A 194 -3.52 -37.85 -0.92
C PRO A 194 -4.52 -38.74 -0.18
N ASN A 195 -4.61 -38.57 1.14
CA ASN A 195 -5.67 -39.18 1.94
C ASN A 195 -6.93 -38.31 1.86
N GLY A 196 -7.79 -38.63 0.89
CA GLY A 196 -9.06 -37.94 0.66
C GLY A 196 -10.23 -38.59 1.38
N PHE A 197 -11.01 -37.81 2.12
CA PHE A 197 -12.24 -38.28 2.76
C PHE A 197 -13.46 -37.49 2.28
N LEU A 198 -14.53 -38.20 1.94
CA LEU A 198 -15.80 -37.57 1.61
C LEU A 198 -16.43 -36.98 2.88
N VAL A 199 -16.73 -35.68 2.83
CA VAL A 199 -17.39 -34.96 3.92
C VAL A 199 -18.90 -35.03 3.71
N PRO A 200 -19.67 -35.72 4.58
CA PRO A 200 -21.13 -35.77 4.51
C PRO A 200 -21.78 -34.44 4.96
N LEU A 201 -21.25 -33.32 4.49
CA LEU A 201 -21.82 -31.99 4.74
C LEU A 201 -22.94 -31.74 3.72
N PRO A 202 -24.18 -31.45 4.14
CA PRO A 202 -25.27 -31.15 3.21
C PRO A 202 -25.02 -29.84 2.44
N SER A 203 -25.70 -29.66 1.31
CA SER A 203 -25.61 -28.41 0.52
C SER A 203 -26.03 -27.17 1.32
N ARG A 204 -26.96 -27.34 2.27
CA ARG A 204 -27.41 -26.30 3.21
C ARG A 204 -27.20 -26.81 4.64
N PRO A 205 -26.00 -26.60 5.22
CA PRO A 205 -25.70 -26.93 6.62
C PRO A 205 -26.70 -26.26 7.57
N GLY A 206 -27.13 -26.99 8.59
CA GLY A 206 -28.02 -26.48 9.63
C GLY A 206 -27.32 -26.44 10.98
N ARG A 207 -28.07 -26.17 12.06
CA ARG A 207 -27.51 -26.12 13.43
C ARG A 207 -26.78 -27.41 13.84
N ARG A 208 -27.27 -28.59 13.43
CA ARG A 208 -26.60 -29.88 13.69
C ARG A 208 -25.19 -29.95 13.11
N SER A 209 -24.93 -29.24 12.01
CA SER A 209 -23.58 -29.20 11.41
C SER A 209 -22.61 -28.35 12.22
N LEU A 210 -23.06 -27.61 13.24
CA LEU A 210 -22.18 -26.89 14.18
C LEU A 210 -21.60 -27.80 15.26
N GLU A 211 -22.19 -28.98 15.44
CA GLU A 211 -21.70 -30.02 16.35
C GLU A 211 -20.67 -30.88 15.63
N TRP A 212 -19.73 -31.46 16.38
CA TRP A 212 -18.77 -32.41 15.83
C TRP A 212 -19.50 -33.65 15.30
N SER A 213 -19.15 -34.07 14.09
CA SER A 213 -19.55 -35.36 13.56
C SER A 213 -18.92 -36.51 14.36
N ASP A 214 -19.45 -37.71 14.18
CA ASP A 214 -18.72 -38.93 14.51
C ASP A 214 -17.41 -39.02 13.71
N TRP A 215 -16.48 -39.84 14.19
CA TRP A 215 -15.26 -40.17 13.48
C TRP A 215 -15.54 -41.01 12.22
N LEU A 216 -14.97 -40.59 11.10
CA LEU A 216 -15.12 -41.20 9.78
C LEU A 216 -13.75 -41.59 9.19
N PRO A 217 -13.62 -42.76 8.53
CA PRO A 217 -14.56 -43.87 8.57
C PRO A 217 -14.67 -44.45 9.99
N ALA A 218 -15.86 -44.94 10.35
CA ALA A 218 -16.11 -45.51 11.68
C ALA A 218 -15.30 -46.81 11.89
N GLY A 219 -14.79 -47.01 13.11
CA GLY A 219 -14.24 -48.30 13.56
C GLY A 219 -12.88 -48.71 12.98
N VAL A 220 -12.14 -47.81 12.33
CA VAL A 220 -10.83 -48.15 11.75
C VAL A 220 -9.70 -47.64 12.64
N ALA A 221 -9.06 -48.55 13.37
CA ALA A 221 -7.99 -48.22 14.32
C ALA A 221 -6.69 -47.80 13.62
N ASP A 222 -6.33 -48.52 12.57
CA ASP A 222 -4.99 -48.46 11.96
C ASP A 222 -4.92 -47.48 10.77
N LYS A 223 -5.93 -46.63 10.60
CA LYS A 223 -6.00 -45.67 9.49
C LYS A 223 -6.30 -44.27 9.97
N LEU A 224 -5.88 -43.29 9.17
CA LEU A 224 -6.27 -41.91 9.34
C LEU A 224 -7.80 -41.82 9.31
N SER A 225 -8.37 -41.16 10.31
CA SER A 225 -9.79 -40.85 10.40
C SER A 225 -9.96 -39.36 10.61
N PHE A 226 -11.15 -38.84 10.36
CA PHE A 226 -11.47 -37.44 10.56
C PHE A 226 -12.85 -37.27 11.17
N ARG A 227 -13.06 -36.17 11.87
CA ARG A 227 -14.39 -35.64 12.17
C ARG A 227 -14.42 -34.18 11.80
N PHE A 228 -15.61 -33.64 11.58
CA PHE A 228 -15.75 -32.26 11.17
C PHE A 228 -16.92 -31.59 11.87
N ARG A 229 -16.87 -30.27 11.93
CA ARG A 229 -18.01 -29.41 12.18
C ARG A 229 -17.88 -28.15 11.34
N VAL A 230 -18.94 -27.38 11.29
CA VAL A 230 -18.95 -26.06 10.69
C VAL A 230 -18.88 -25.01 11.79
N GLN A 231 -18.09 -23.97 11.56
CA GLN A 231 -18.10 -22.76 12.35
C GLN A 231 -18.48 -21.56 11.50
N LYS A 232 -19.12 -20.58 12.14
CA LYS A 232 -19.36 -19.28 11.50
C LYS A 232 -18.06 -18.50 11.53
N THR A 233 -17.62 -18.02 10.38
CA THR A 233 -16.41 -17.20 10.29
C THR A 233 -16.61 -15.94 11.12
N VAL A 234 -15.70 -15.68 12.06
CA VAL A 234 -15.66 -14.41 12.78
C VAL A 234 -15.07 -13.37 11.80
N PRO A 235 -15.77 -12.27 11.50
CA PRO A 235 -15.20 -11.25 10.64
C PRO A 235 -13.90 -10.73 11.27
N PRO A 236 -12.86 -10.44 10.48
CA PRO A 236 -11.66 -9.81 11.01
C PRO A 236 -12.04 -8.52 11.74
N PRO A 237 -11.28 -8.12 12.78
CA PRO A 237 -11.50 -6.82 13.39
C PRO A 237 -11.44 -5.74 12.30
N PRO A 238 -12.25 -4.68 12.40
CA PRO A 238 -12.18 -3.58 11.44
C PRO A 238 -10.74 -3.05 11.39
N PRO A 239 -10.24 -2.67 10.20
CA PRO A 239 -8.93 -2.04 10.11
C PRO A 239 -8.92 -0.79 10.99
N LYS A 240 -7.77 -0.51 11.64
CA LYS A 240 -7.60 0.72 12.42
C LYS A 240 -7.93 1.93 11.55
N SER A 241 -8.59 2.90 12.14
CA SER A 241 -8.85 4.18 11.49
C SER A 241 -7.54 4.93 11.22
N GLN A 242 -7.55 5.84 10.25
CA GLN A 242 -6.39 6.70 9.98
C GLN A 242 -5.95 7.49 11.23
N ALA A 243 -6.92 7.92 12.05
CA ALA A 243 -6.66 8.62 13.30
C ALA A 243 -5.95 7.74 14.34
N GLU A 244 -6.32 6.46 14.43
CA GLU A 244 -5.62 5.50 15.31
C GLU A 244 -4.19 5.24 14.84
N TYR A 245 -3.97 5.11 13.52
CA TYR A 245 -2.62 4.98 12.97
C TYR A 245 -1.76 6.21 13.26
N GLN A 246 -2.32 7.41 13.08
CA GLN A 246 -1.63 8.67 13.39
C GLN A 246 -1.31 8.77 14.88
N ALA A 247 -2.26 8.48 15.76
CA ALA A 247 -2.05 8.52 17.20
C ALA A 247 -0.96 7.52 17.66
N GLU A 248 -0.91 6.32 17.07
CA GLU A 248 0.16 5.34 17.35
C GLU A 248 1.53 5.81 16.84
N GLU A 249 1.58 6.42 15.66
CA GLU A 249 2.82 6.97 15.10
C GLU A 249 3.32 8.16 15.93
N ASP A 250 2.43 9.06 16.33
CA ASP A 250 2.74 10.21 17.17
C ASP A 250 3.22 9.77 18.56
N ALA A 251 2.56 8.78 19.17
CA ALA A 251 2.99 8.19 20.43
C ALA A 251 4.37 7.53 20.32
N ARG A 252 4.67 6.87 19.19
CA ARG A 252 5.98 6.29 18.94
C ARG A 252 7.06 7.37 18.81
N LYS A 253 6.82 8.42 18.00
CA LYS A 253 7.75 9.55 17.84
C LYS A 253 7.98 10.28 19.16
N GLU A 254 6.95 10.42 19.98
CA GLU A 254 7.07 11.02 21.31
C GLU A 254 7.92 10.16 22.24
N ALA A 255 7.73 8.84 22.23
CA ALA A 255 8.56 7.92 23.01
C ALA A 255 10.03 7.92 22.54
N GLU A 256 10.26 7.98 21.22
CA GLU A 256 11.60 8.09 20.63
C GLU A 256 12.29 9.40 21.05
N PHE A 257 11.58 10.55 21.00
CA PHE A 257 12.11 11.83 21.45
C PHE A 257 12.42 11.84 22.95
N ALA A 258 11.50 11.32 23.78
CA ALA A 258 11.66 11.26 25.23
C ALA A 258 12.81 10.34 25.67
N ALA A 259 13.22 9.39 24.82
CA ALA A 259 14.33 8.48 25.09
C ALA A 259 15.72 9.11 24.82
N ILE A 260 15.80 10.30 24.22
CA ILE A 260 17.08 10.95 23.91
C ILE A 260 17.71 11.52 25.20
N PRO A 261 18.93 11.08 25.57
CA PRO A 261 19.64 11.65 26.72
C PRO A 261 19.92 13.15 26.56
N ALA A 262 19.92 13.90 27.67
CA ALA A 262 20.20 15.34 27.65
C ALA A 262 21.62 15.70 27.17
N ASP A 263 22.57 14.76 27.27
CA ASP A 263 23.95 14.87 26.82
C ASP A 263 24.20 14.23 25.44
N ALA A 264 23.18 13.65 24.79
CA ALA A 264 23.31 13.03 23.47
C ALA A 264 23.82 14.03 22.43
N PRO A 265 24.67 13.63 21.47
CA PRO A 265 25.21 14.55 20.44
C PRO A 265 24.12 15.39 19.74
N VAL A 266 24.45 16.63 19.37
CA VAL A 266 23.46 17.57 18.81
C VAL A 266 22.80 17.06 17.52
N GLU A 267 23.51 16.24 16.73
CA GLU A 267 22.95 15.64 15.52
C GLU A 267 21.76 14.71 15.76
N VAL A 268 21.63 14.12 16.96
CA VAL A 268 20.49 13.26 17.33
C VAL A 268 19.18 14.06 17.36
N PHE A 269 19.27 15.37 17.55
CA PHE A 269 18.11 16.27 17.57
C PHE A 269 17.71 16.76 16.17
N PHE A 270 18.57 16.63 15.15
CA PHE A 270 18.29 17.17 13.82
C PHE A 270 16.99 16.66 13.17
N PRO A 271 16.60 15.38 13.29
CA PRO A 271 15.30 14.92 12.78
C PRO A 271 14.12 15.67 13.40
N TYR A 272 14.30 16.23 14.60
CA TYR A 272 13.27 16.99 15.30
C TYR A 272 13.28 18.49 15.03
N LEU A 273 14.29 18.97 14.30
CA LEU A 273 14.55 20.38 14.01
C LEU A 273 14.34 20.73 12.55
N ASP A 274 14.21 19.76 11.64
CA ASP A 274 14.13 20.01 10.19
C ASP A 274 12.80 20.68 9.80
N TYR A 275 11.68 20.13 10.29
CA TYR A 275 10.31 20.60 10.03
C TYR A 275 9.58 21.00 11.31
N GLU A 276 8.54 21.83 11.19
CA GLU A 276 7.64 22.13 12.30
C GLU A 276 6.86 20.88 12.69
N GLN A 277 7.13 20.37 13.89
CA GLN A 277 6.46 19.23 14.48
C GLN A 277 6.28 19.45 15.99
N PRO A 278 5.43 18.65 16.69
CA PRO A 278 5.15 18.87 18.10
C PRO A 278 6.39 18.87 19.03
N GLN A 279 7.50 18.26 18.60
CA GLN A 279 8.74 18.18 19.35
C GLN A 279 9.72 19.32 19.05
N THR A 280 9.53 20.12 18.00
CA THR A 280 10.53 21.10 17.52
C THR A 280 10.93 22.12 18.57
N GLU A 281 9.95 22.71 19.27
CA GLU A 281 10.24 23.70 20.31
C GLU A 281 11.03 23.10 21.48
N ARG A 282 10.68 21.87 21.90
CA ARG A 282 11.39 21.16 22.98
C ARG A 282 12.80 20.76 22.56
N ALA A 283 12.98 20.32 21.31
CA ALA A 283 14.29 20.02 20.75
C ALA A 283 15.17 21.27 20.71
N LEU A 284 14.65 22.42 20.24
CA LEU A 284 15.37 23.70 20.24
C LEU A 284 15.73 24.16 21.66
N GLN A 285 14.84 24.01 22.62
CA GLN A 285 15.13 24.33 24.03
C GLN A 285 16.26 23.46 24.60
N GLN A 286 16.23 22.15 24.35
CA GLN A 286 17.29 21.24 24.79
C GLN A 286 18.63 21.54 24.12
N VAL A 287 18.63 21.81 22.81
CA VAL A 287 19.85 22.14 22.07
C VAL A 287 20.42 23.49 22.51
N SER A 288 19.60 24.54 22.64
CA SER A 288 20.03 25.89 23.05
C SER A 288 20.58 25.96 24.48
N ALA A 289 20.21 25.03 25.37
CA ALA A 289 20.71 24.97 26.73
C ALA A 289 22.14 24.38 26.85
N ARG A 290 22.75 23.91 25.76
CA ARG A 290 24.06 23.23 25.79
C ARG A 290 25.20 24.23 25.94
N PRO A 291 26.15 24.02 26.88
CA PRO A 291 27.22 24.99 27.15
C PRO A 291 28.26 25.11 26.01
N ASN A 292 28.46 24.05 25.23
CA ASN A 292 29.45 24.01 24.14
C ASN A 292 28.80 24.05 22.74
N LEU A 293 27.55 24.54 22.64
CA LEU A 293 26.77 24.46 21.41
C LEU A 293 27.47 25.09 20.20
N ALA A 294 28.10 26.25 20.37
CA ALA A 294 28.80 26.95 19.30
C ALA A 294 29.98 26.13 18.74
N ALA A 295 30.72 25.45 19.62
CA ALA A 295 31.82 24.58 19.21
C ALA A 295 31.31 23.31 18.51
N GLU A 296 30.26 22.66 19.04
CA GLU A 296 29.65 21.47 18.46
C GLU A 296 29.08 21.74 17.06
N LEU A 297 28.21 22.75 16.92
CA LEU A 297 27.63 23.13 15.63
C LEU A 297 28.70 23.63 14.65
N GLY A 298 29.72 24.34 15.15
CA GLY A 298 30.84 24.80 14.34
C GLY A 298 31.64 23.67 13.71
N GLN A 299 31.92 22.61 14.48
CA GLN A 299 32.60 21.41 13.96
C GLN A 299 31.77 20.69 12.91
N LEU A 300 30.46 20.54 13.14
CA LEU A 300 29.55 19.92 12.16
C LEU A 300 29.42 20.75 10.88
N ALA A 301 29.39 22.09 10.99
CA ALA A 301 29.27 23.00 9.85
C ALA A 301 30.45 22.91 8.86
N VAL A 302 31.65 22.55 9.33
CA VAL A 302 32.86 22.38 8.49
C VAL A 302 33.20 20.91 8.21
N GLY A 303 32.46 19.95 8.79
CA GLY A 303 32.66 18.52 8.61
C GLY A 303 32.43 18.08 7.16
N ASP A 304 32.73 16.81 6.81
CA ASP A 304 32.66 16.35 5.41
C ASP A 304 31.26 16.01 4.90
N ASP A 305 30.32 15.73 5.79
CA ASP A 305 28.93 15.47 5.44
C ASP A 305 28.17 16.78 5.17
N ALA A 306 27.70 16.96 3.94
CA ALA A 306 27.01 18.18 3.51
C ALA A 306 25.62 18.34 4.14
N ASP A 307 24.92 17.25 4.39
CA ASP A 307 23.59 17.26 5.00
C ASP A 307 23.70 17.64 6.47
N LEU A 308 24.68 17.08 7.19
CA LEU A 308 24.93 17.45 8.59
C LEU A 308 25.39 18.91 8.73
N ALA A 309 26.23 19.39 7.81
CA ALA A 309 26.66 20.77 7.79
C ALA A 309 25.50 21.75 7.56
N ASP A 310 24.62 21.49 6.57
CA ASP A 310 23.41 22.30 6.34
C ASP A 310 22.50 22.29 7.57
N LYS A 311 22.22 21.11 8.15
CA LYS A 311 21.41 20.97 9.36
C LYS A 311 22.00 21.75 10.53
N ALA A 312 23.30 21.64 10.78
CA ALA A 312 23.97 22.38 11.85
C ALA A 312 23.82 23.91 11.68
N LEU A 313 24.00 24.42 10.45
CA LEU A 313 23.84 25.84 10.14
C LEU A 313 22.37 26.29 10.25
N ARG A 314 21.41 25.46 9.85
CA ARG A 314 19.98 25.73 10.05
C ARG A 314 19.57 25.76 11.52
N VAL A 315 20.19 24.95 12.38
CA VAL A 315 19.97 25.05 13.82
C VAL A 315 20.35 26.44 14.32
N ILE A 316 21.49 27.00 13.89
CA ILE A 316 21.92 28.36 14.27
C ILE A 316 20.88 29.41 13.84
N GLU A 317 20.33 29.28 12.64
CA GLU A 317 19.27 30.17 12.14
C GLU A 317 17.99 30.12 13.00
N LYS A 318 17.61 28.92 13.44
CA LYS A 318 16.41 28.68 14.25
C LYS A 318 16.57 28.97 15.74
N LEU A 319 17.77 29.32 16.21
CA LEU A 319 17.96 29.68 17.62
C LEU A 319 17.14 30.94 17.97
N PRO A 320 16.39 30.91 19.08
CA PRO A 320 15.59 32.07 19.50
C PRO A 320 16.49 33.29 19.76
N GLU A 321 17.63 33.07 20.42
CA GLU A 321 18.62 34.08 20.79
C GLU A 321 20.03 33.56 20.49
N PRO A 322 20.51 33.63 19.23
CA PRO A 322 21.87 33.24 18.89
C PRO A 322 22.87 34.21 19.55
N THR A 323 24.02 33.70 20.01
CA THR A 323 25.08 34.51 20.64
C THR A 323 26.18 34.88 19.62
N PRO A 324 26.98 35.93 19.89
CA PRO A 324 28.13 36.28 19.05
C PRO A 324 29.18 35.16 18.90
N ASP A 325 29.19 34.16 19.78
CA ASP A 325 30.12 33.02 19.72
C ASP A 325 29.93 32.16 18.45
N PHE A 326 28.78 32.27 17.76
CA PHE A 326 28.53 31.59 16.49
C PHE A 326 29.15 32.30 15.28
N ILE A 327 29.61 33.55 15.40
CA ILE A 327 30.16 34.30 14.26
C ILE A 327 31.39 33.59 13.68
N ALA A 328 32.41 33.31 14.51
CA ALA A 328 33.64 32.68 14.04
C ALA A 328 33.42 31.27 13.43
N PRO A 329 32.59 30.38 14.02
CA PRO A 329 32.17 29.14 13.38
C PRO A 329 31.50 29.31 12.01
N VAL A 330 30.57 30.27 11.87
CA VAL A 330 29.87 30.51 10.60
C VAL A 330 30.81 31.11 9.55
N GLU A 331 31.73 32.00 9.93
CA GLU A 331 32.80 32.45 9.03
C GLU A 331 33.70 31.29 8.56
N ALA A 332 34.06 30.37 9.48
CA ALA A 332 34.85 29.19 9.13
C ALA A 332 34.12 28.30 8.13
N ALA A 333 32.82 28.09 8.28
CA ALA A 333 31.98 27.39 7.31
C ALA A 333 31.95 28.10 5.95
N GLY A 334 31.89 29.43 5.92
CA GLY A 334 31.98 30.22 4.68
C GLY A 334 33.32 30.02 3.95
N ARG A 335 34.43 29.99 4.70
CA ARG A 335 35.76 29.70 4.16
C ARG A 335 35.89 28.25 3.65
N ASP A 336 35.30 27.28 4.35
CA ASP A 336 35.26 25.87 3.90
C ASP A 336 34.45 25.72 2.60
N ILE A 337 33.29 26.39 2.48
CA ILE A 337 32.50 26.40 1.23
C ILE A 337 33.33 26.95 0.07
N ALA A 338 34.07 28.05 0.28
CA ALA A 338 34.96 28.59 -0.75
C ALA A 338 36.06 27.59 -1.15
N GLU A 339 36.63 26.85 -0.20
CA GLU A 339 37.63 25.81 -0.51
C GLU A 339 37.01 24.63 -1.28
N ARG A 340 35.80 24.19 -0.90
CA ARG A 340 35.06 23.15 -1.64
C ARG A 340 34.73 23.60 -3.06
N LEU A 341 34.36 24.86 -3.26
CA LEU A 341 34.16 25.43 -4.59
C LEU A 341 35.43 25.38 -5.44
N ARG A 342 36.60 25.69 -4.88
CA ARG A 342 37.88 25.55 -5.62
C ARG A 342 38.10 24.11 -6.08
N ARG A 343 37.81 23.12 -5.22
CA ARG A 343 37.90 21.70 -5.58
C ARG A 343 36.93 21.37 -6.72
N VAL A 344 35.67 21.78 -6.62
CA VAL A 344 34.66 21.57 -7.67
C VAL A 344 35.09 22.23 -8.99
N ASN A 345 35.66 23.43 -8.97
CA ASN A 345 36.13 24.12 -10.16
C ASN A 345 37.35 23.42 -10.79
N ALA A 346 38.18 22.74 -9.98
CA ALA A 346 39.31 21.94 -10.45
C ALA A 346 38.89 20.56 -10.99
N THR A 347 37.71 20.05 -10.62
CA THR A 347 37.18 18.77 -11.09
C THR A 347 36.52 18.92 -12.46
N SER A 348 36.95 18.14 -13.44
CA SER A 348 36.36 18.14 -14.78
C SER A 348 34.93 17.55 -14.78
N ALA A 349 34.12 17.88 -15.79
CA ALA A 349 32.80 17.28 -15.95
C ALA A 349 32.83 15.75 -16.19
N GLU A 350 33.97 15.20 -16.62
CA GLU A 350 34.15 13.76 -16.78
C GLU A 350 34.40 13.05 -15.43
N GLU A 351 35.05 13.74 -14.48
CA GLU A 351 35.34 13.22 -13.14
C GLU A 351 34.14 13.31 -12.18
N ASP A 352 33.25 14.30 -12.37
CA ASP A 352 31.98 14.44 -11.64
C ASP A 352 30.81 14.70 -12.62
N PRO A 353 30.39 13.69 -13.40
CA PRO A 353 29.33 13.86 -14.40
C PRO A 353 27.97 14.18 -13.78
N GLY A 354 27.77 13.80 -12.51
CA GLY A 354 26.56 14.07 -11.75
C GLY A 354 26.55 15.43 -11.04
N TYR A 355 27.66 16.18 -11.08
CA TYR A 355 27.83 17.42 -10.32
C TYR A 355 27.57 17.24 -8.81
N HIS A 356 27.91 16.07 -8.26
CA HIS A 356 27.69 15.76 -6.84
C HIS A 356 28.46 16.72 -5.94
N GLY A 357 29.68 17.14 -6.31
CA GLY A 357 30.44 18.13 -5.56
C GLY A 357 29.76 19.50 -5.55
N ALA A 358 29.23 19.94 -6.70
CA ALA A 358 28.47 21.18 -6.80
C ALA A 358 27.14 21.14 -6.03
N ALA A 359 26.44 20.00 -6.04
CA ALA A 359 25.23 19.79 -5.26
C ALA A 359 25.50 19.84 -3.75
N ALA A 360 26.57 19.19 -3.29
CA ALA A 360 26.99 19.23 -1.89
C ALA A 360 27.37 20.65 -1.42
N VAL A 361 28.04 21.42 -2.26
CA VAL A 361 28.33 22.84 -2.00
C VAL A 361 27.04 23.67 -1.93
N SER A 362 26.12 23.47 -2.88
CA SER A 362 24.83 24.16 -2.90
C SER A 362 24.06 23.95 -1.61
N LEU A 363 23.95 22.69 -1.15
CA LEU A 363 23.25 22.35 0.08
C LEU A 363 23.83 23.06 1.30
N ARG A 364 25.15 23.02 1.49
CA ARG A 364 25.84 23.73 2.58
C ARG A 364 25.64 25.23 2.52
N PHE A 365 25.69 25.80 1.32
CA PHE A 365 25.55 27.23 1.13
C PHE A 365 24.16 27.74 1.55
N ILE A 366 23.09 26.96 1.33
CA ILE A 366 21.73 27.30 1.76
C ILE A 366 21.64 27.41 3.29
N GLY A 367 22.18 26.44 4.03
CA GLY A 367 22.26 26.51 5.49
C GLY A 367 23.12 27.69 5.94
N TRP A 368 24.29 27.87 5.31
CA TRP A 368 25.24 28.92 5.67
C TRP A 368 24.67 30.33 5.50
N ILE A 369 24.05 30.65 4.36
CA ILE A 369 23.50 31.98 4.11
C ILE A 369 22.37 32.32 5.10
N SER A 370 21.59 31.31 5.50
CA SER A 370 20.52 31.45 6.48
C SER A 370 21.08 31.79 7.87
N ALA A 371 22.11 31.06 8.31
CA ALA A 371 22.82 31.33 9.55
C ALA A 371 23.52 32.70 9.54
N ALA A 372 24.25 33.03 8.47
CA ALA A 372 24.97 34.29 8.30
C ALA A 372 24.02 35.49 8.35
N ARG A 373 22.87 35.42 7.66
CA ARG A 373 21.84 36.46 7.70
C ARG A 373 21.33 36.66 9.14
N ARG A 374 20.96 35.56 9.82
CA ARG A 374 20.47 35.60 11.20
C ARG A 374 21.47 36.26 12.14
N LEU A 375 22.74 35.87 12.07
CA LEU A 375 23.80 36.43 12.92
C LEU A 375 24.15 37.89 12.57
N ARG A 376 24.05 38.29 11.29
CA ARG A 376 24.19 39.71 10.91
C ARG A 376 23.11 40.56 11.54
N GLU A 377 21.85 40.12 11.46
CA GLU A 377 20.68 40.84 11.97
C GLU A 377 20.68 40.95 13.51
N THR A 378 21.10 39.89 14.19
CA THR A 378 20.97 39.78 15.66
C THR A 378 22.27 40.07 16.42
N CYS A 379 23.43 39.73 15.85
CA CYS A 379 24.73 39.79 16.51
C CYS A 379 25.71 40.76 15.84
N GLY A 380 25.35 41.39 14.71
CA GLY A 380 26.22 42.33 13.99
C GLY A 380 27.41 41.67 13.29
N GLY A 381 27.37 40.37 13.00
CA GLY A 381 28.43 39.68 12.25
C GLY A 381 28.53 40.18 10.80
N ASP A 382 29.76 40.32 10.29
CA ASP A 382 30.02 40.72 8.90
C ASP A 382 30.58 39.58 8.07
N PHE A 383 29.73 38.96 7.26
CA PHE A 383 30.06 37.81 6.40
C PHE A 383 30.27 38.19 4.93
N THR A 384 30.37 39.50 4.63
CA THR A 384 30.60 40.01 3.27
C THR A 384 31.88 39.44 2.64
N PRO A 385 33.03 39.32 3.33
CA PRO A 385 34.25 38.76 2.74
C PRO A 385 34.09 37.32 2.24
N GLU A 386 33.51 36.44 3.06
CA GLU A 386 33.22 35.05 2.70
C GLU A 386 32.22 34.98 1.54
N LEU A 387 31.14 35.76 1.60
CA LEU A 387 30.10 35.78 0.56
C LEU A 387 30.66 36.23 -0.79
N GLN A 388 31.52 37.26 -0.80
CA GLN A 388 32.19 37.74 -2.00
C GLN A 388 33.06 36.64 -2.61
N LYS A 389 33.85 35.94 -1.79
CA LYS A 389 34.71 34.86 -2.27
C LYS A 389 33.90 33.70 -2.86
N ILE A 390 32.80 33.31 -2.21
CA ILE A 390 31.89 32.27 -2.68
C ILE A 390 31.27 32.67 -4.02
N LEU A 391 30.80 33.91 -4.16
CA LEU A 391 30.22 34.40 -5.41
C LEU A 391 31.23 34.34 -6.57
N GLU A 392 32.45 34.86 -6.36
CA GLU A 392 33.52 34.82 -7.35
C GLU A 392 33.77 33.41 -7.87
N LEU A 393 33.95 32.45 -6.96
CA LEU A 393 34.25 31.06 -7.32
C LEU A 393 33.05 30.36 -7.99
N SER A 394 31.82 30.64 -7.55
CA SER A 394 30.61 30.04 -8.14
C SER A 394 30.37 30.46 -9.60
N ARG A 395 30.96 31.57 -10.06
CA ARG A 395 30.86 32.05 -11.45
C ARG A 395 31.75 31.30 -12.43
N GLU A 396 32.79 30.60 -11.96
CA GLU A 396 33.76 29.90 -12.81
C GLU A 396 33.17 28.67 -13.53
N ARG A 397 32.05 28.13 -13.03
CA ARG A 397 31.34 26.96 -13.60
C ARG A 397 29.96 27.34 -14.15
N PRO A 398 29.88 28.07 -15.27
CA PRO A 398 28.61 28.49 -15.86
C PRO A 398 27.74 27.30 -16.35
N ASP A 399 28.37 26.15 -16.55
CA ASP A 399 27.79 24.85 -16.90
C ASP A 399 27.01 24.20 -15.74
N SER A 400 27.35 24.50 -14.47
CA SER A 400 26.68 23.90 -13.31
C SER A 400 25.40 24.65 -12.94
N GLN A 401 24.24 24.05 -13.24
CA GLN A 401 22.95 24.64 -12.88
C GLN A 401 22.80 24.86 -11.37
N SER A 402 23.25 23.93 -10.53
CA SER A 402 23.17 24.04 -9.07
C SER A 402 23.97 25.24 -8.54
N LEU A 403 25.22 25.41 -8.97
CA LEU A 403 26.02 26.57 -8.56
C LEU A 403 25.42 27.88 -9.07
N ARG A 404 24.91 27.90 -10.31
CA ARG A 404 24.28 29.09 -10.89
C ARG A 404 23.03 29.50 -10.11
N MET A 405 22.10 28.57 -9.92
CA MET A 405 20.78 28.87 -9.40
C MET A 405 20.75 28.98 -7.88
N ASP A 406 21.54 28.21 -7.15
CA ASP A 406 21.42 28.13 -5.70
C ASP A 406 22.50 28.94 -4.99
N VAL A 407 23.71 29.03 -5.57
CA VAL A 407 24.84 29.76 -4.97
C VAL A 407 25.00 31.15 -5.57
N CYS A 408 25.34 31.24 -6.86
CA CYS A 408 25.67 32.49 -7.55
C CYS A 408 24.53 33.52 -7.47
N ARG A 409 23.30 33.12 -7.81
CA ARG A 409 22.10 33.98 -7.72
C ARG A 409 21.90 34.55 -6.31
N VAL A 410 21.93 33.69 -5.30
CA VAL A 410 21.63 34.05 -3.91
C VAL A 410 22.77 34.89 -3.32
N ALA A 411 24.03 34.53 -3.59
CA ALA A 411 25.18 35.30 -3.13
C ALA A 411 25.26 36.69 -3.77
N SER A 412 24.95 36.79 -5.07
CA SER A 412 24.89 38.08 -5.77
C SER A 412 23.80 38.99 -5.21
N TYR A 413 22.61 38.44 -4.95
CA TYR A 413 21.52 39.17 -4.30
C TYR A 413 21.94 39.70 -2.92
N TYR A 414 22.49 38.85 -2.05
CA TYR A 414 22.85 39.27 -0.69
C TYR A 414 24.07 40.20 -0.65
N LEU A 415 25.06 40.08 -1.55
CA LEU A 415 26.15 41.06 -1.64
C LEU A 415 25.67 42.44 -2.07
N HIS A 416 24.69 42.48 -2.97
CA HIS A 416 24.04 43.73 -3.31
C HIS A 416 23.37 44.36 -2.09
N GLN A 417 22.63 43.57 -1.31
CA GLN A 417 21.97 44.06 -0.11
C GLN A 417 22.94 44.47 1.02
N TRP A 418 23.98 43.67 1.25
CA TRP A 418 24.87 43.83 2.41
C TRP A 418 26.00 44.82 2.16
N ALA A 419 26.46 44.97 0.92
CA ALA A 419 27.64 45.75 0.56
C ALA A 419 27.42 46.71 -0.62
N GLY A 420 26.22 46.75 -1.22
CA GLY A 420 25.92 47.62 -2.38
C GLY A 420 26.58 47.18 -3.69
N ILE A 421 27.16 45.97 -3.74
CA ILE A 421 27.85 45.45 -4.93
C ILE A 421 26.80 44.99 -5.95
N ALA A 422 26.74 45.64 -7.12
CA ALA A 422 25.74 45.31 -8.14
C ALA A 422 25.95 43.90 -8.73
N PRO A 423 24.87 43.11 -8.97
CA PRO A 423 24.94 41.86 -9.70
C PRO A 423 25.55 42.02 -11.09
N LEU A 424 26.30 41.02 -11.57
CA LEU A 424 26.76 41.02 -12.96
C LEU A 424 25.60 40.69 -13.91
N PRO A 425 25.61 41.20 -15.16
CA PRO A 425 24.57 40.88 -16.14
C PRO A 425 24.43 39.37 -16.43
N THR A 426 25.48 38.60 -16.16
CA THR A 426 25.49 37.15 -16.32
C THR A 426 24.93 36.40 -15.12
N ASP A 427 24.81 37.01 -13.93
CA ASP A 427 24.24 36.36 -12.76
C ASP A 427 22.74 36.09 -12.97
N PRO A 428 22.20 34.94 -12.53
CA PRO A 428 20.77 34.72 -12.64
C PRO A 428 20.02 35.75 -11.78
N PRO A 429 18.87 36.27 -12.24
CA PRO A 429 18.10 37.25 -11.47
C PRO A 429 17.54 36.60 -10.20
N PRO A 430 17.34 37.36 -9.10
CA PRO A 430 16.62 36.88 -7.93
C PRO A 430 15.20 36.43 -8.33
N ARG A 431 14.66 35.45 -7.60
CA ARG A 431 13.28 34.98 -7.82
C ARG A 431 12.26 35.90 -7.17
#